data_AF-A0AAT9HCD0-F1
#
_entry.id   AF-A0AAT9HCD0-F1
#
_cell.length_a   1.000
_cell.length_b   1.000
_cell.length_c   1.000
_cell.angle_alpha   90.00
_cell.angle_beta   90.00
_cell.angle_gamma   90.00
#
_symmetry.space_group_name_H-M   'P 1'
#
loop_
_entity.id
_entity.type
_entity.pdbx_description
1 polymer ?
#
loop_
_entity_poly.entity_id
_entity_poly.type
_entity_poly.pdbx_seq_one_letter_code
_entity_poly.pdbx_strand_id
1 'polypeptide(L)'
;MIGAALFLRRPERIPFEADDLLVAAQLATHSALGIDKAVLYGREAYIADELQRTMLPETLPHCTGVRLASRYLPAAETARVGGDWYDAIPLPGSRVALVVGDVMGHSMTSAAIMGQLRTTAQTLAGLDLPPQEVLHHLDEQAQRLGVDRMATCLYAVYDPVAHRITIANAGHPPPVLLELGGRAEVLRCPRARRSVWAGWTSRPWSWTRPPGRPCCCTPTAWWSPGCGTCGPGSSSCGRSSPRPRS
;
A
#
# COMPACT_ATOMS: atom_id res chain seq x y z
N MET A 1 1.03 -36.99 1.62
CA MET A 1 -0.28 -37.47 2.12
C MET A 1 -0.99 -36.27 2.74
N ILE A 2 -2.14 -35.85 2.20
CA ILE A 2 -2.83 -34.60 2.62
C ILE A 2 -3.78 -34.84 3.81
N GLY A 3 -4.11 -36.11 4.08
CA GLY A 3 -4.88 -36.54 5.25
C GLY A 3 -5.37 -37.98 5.12
N ALA A 4 -6.16 -38.43 6.10
CA ALA A 4 -6.88 -39.69 6.07
C ALA A 4 -8.35 -39.46 6.46
N ALA A 5 -9.28 -40.14 5.80
CA ALA A 5 -10.70 -40.10 6.12
C ALA A 5 -11.13 -41.45 6.71
N LEU A 6 -11.73 -41.43 7.90
CA LEU A 6 -12.23 -42.62 8.59
C LEU A 6 -13.75 -42.63 8.58
N PHE A 7 -14.35 -43.68 8.02
CA PHE A 7 -15.79 -43.88 8.02
C PHE A 7 -16.17 -44.88 9.10
N LEU A 8 -16.94 -44.41 10.09
CA LEU A 8 -17.37 -45.22 11.23
C LEU A 8 -18.85 -45.55 11.12
N ARG A 9 -19.18 -46.79 11.49
CA ARG A 9 -20.53 -47.35 11.47
C ARG A 9 -20.88 -47.89 12.85
N ARG A 10 -22.14 -47.78 13.25
CA ARG A 10 -22.68 -48.49 14.43
C ARG A 10 -23.10 -49.92 14.08
N PRO A 11 -23.00 -50.90 15.00
CA PRO A 11 -23.26 -52.31 14.72
C PRO A 11 -24.66 -52.59 14.14
N GLU A 12 -25.65 -51.76 14.45
CA GLU A 12 -27.06 -51.95 14.09
C GLU A 12 -27.39 -51.46 12.66
N ARG A 13 -26.43 -50.89 11.93
CA ARG A 13 -26.60 -50.37 10.55
C ARG A 13 -26.10 -51.39 9.52
N ILE A 14 -26.66 -51.34 8.31
CA ILE A 14 -26.26 -52.19 7.17
C ILE A 14 -24.74 -52.07 6.91
N PRO A 15 -24.03 -53.16 6.57
CA PRO A 15 -22.61 -53.13 6.19
C PRO A 15 -22.34 -52.20 5.02
N PHE A 16 -21.13 -51.65 4.94
CA PHE A 16 -20.71 -50.91 3.76
C PHE A 16 -20.65 -51.85 2.56
N GLU A 17 -21.24 -51.41 1.47
CA GLU A 17 -21.22 -52.10 0.18
C GLU A 17 -20.14 -51.49 -0.74
N ALA A 18 -19.89 -52.13 -1.88
CA ALA A 18 -18.92 -51.64 -2.85
C ALA A 18 -19.27 -50.22 -3.36
N ASP A 19 -20.57 -49.91 -3.48
CA ASP A 19 -21.03 -48.58 -3.88
C ASP A 19 -20.75 -47.51 -2.82
N ASP A 20 -20.82 -47.85 -1.52
CA ASP A 20 -20.46 -46.93 -0.45
C ASP A 20 -18.96 -46.56 -0.48
N LEU A 21 -18.10 -47.52 -0.87
CA LEU A 21 -16.68 -47.27 -1.06
C LEU A 21 -16.43 -46.28 -2.21
N LEU A 22 -17.21 -46.34 -3.29
CA LEU A 22 -17.11 -45.39 -4.40
C LEU A 22 -17.49 -43.97 -3.95
N VAL A 23 -18.58 -43.83 -3.19
CA VAL A 23 -19.01 -42.54 -2.64
C VAL A 23 -17.98 -41.98 -1.66
N ALA A 24 -17.47 -42.83 -0.75
CA ALA A 24 -16.43 -42.47 0.21
C ALA A 24 -15.13 -42.04 -0.49
N ALA A 25 -14.70 -42.76 -1.54
CA ALA A 25 -13.53 -42.41 -2.34
C ALA A 25 -13.72 -41.07 -3.08
N GLN A 26 -14.91 -40.83 -3.63
CA GLN A 26 -15.21 -39.57 -4.31
C GLN A 26 -15.22 -38.38 -3.33
N LEU A 27 -15.82 -38.56 -2.14
CA LEU A 27 -15.81 -37.55 -1.08
C LEU A 27 -14.38 -37.27 -0.60
N ALA A 28 -13.58 -38.31 -0.38
CA ALA A 28 -12.18 -38.18 0.00
C ALA A 28 -11.36 -37.43 -1.07
N THR A 29 -11.59 -37.72 -2.35
CA THR A 29 -10.92 -37.06 -3.48
C THR A 29 -11.28 -35.58 -3.56
N HIS A 30 -12.58 -35.24 -3.50
CA HIS A 30 -13.01 -33.84 -3.50
C HIS A 30 -12.50 -33.07 -2.28
N SER A 31 -12.51 -33.70 -1.10
CA SER A 31 -11.99 -33.09 0.12
C SER A 31 -10.48 -32.87 0.03
N ALA A 32 -9.72 -33.85 -0.47
CA ALA A 32 -8.29 -33.74 -0.66
C ALA A 32 -7.94 -32.61 -1.64
N LEU A 33 -8.63 -32.51 -2.78
CA LEU A 33 -8.45 -31.41 -3.74
C LEU A 33 -8.81 -30.05 -3.14
N GLY A 34 -9.88 -29.99 -2.32
CA GLY A 34 -10.28 -28.77 -1.62
C GLY A 34 -9.22 -28.31 -0.61
N ILE A 35 -8.69 -29.24 0.20
CA ILE A 35 -7.62 -28.96 1.17
C ILE A 35 -6.34 -28.55 0.46
N ASP A 36 -5.94 -29.25 -0.61
CA ASP A 36 -4.74 -28.94 -1.36
C ASP A 36 -4.80 -27.52 -1.95
N LYS A 37 -5.94 -27.14 -2.55
CA LYS A 37 -6.19 -25.78 -3.01
C LYS A 37 -6.15 -24.76 -1.87
N ALA A 38 -6.77 -25.06 -0.74
CA ALA A 38 -6.77 -24.17 0.42
C ALA A 38 -5.35 -23.93 0.96
N VAL A 39 -4.53 -24.98 1.04
CA VAL A 39 -3.12 -24.88 1.46
C VAL A 39 -2.29 -24.10 0.45
N LEU A 40 -2.46 -24.37 -0.84
CA LEU A 40 -1.76 -23.66 -1.91
C LEU A 40 -2.08 -22.16 -1.88
N TYR A 41 -3.37 -21.80 -1.87
CA TYR A 41 -3.78 -20.39 -1.81
C TYR A 41 -3.36 -19.71 -0.51
N GLY A 42 -3.40 -20.41 0.62
CA GLY A 42 -2.89 -19.90 1.89
C GLY A 42 -1.39 -19.58 1.82
N ARG A 43 -0.61 -20.43 1.16
CA ARG A 43 0.83 -20.22 0.96
C ARG A 43 1.12 -19.07 0.00
N GLU A 44 0.40 -18.97 -1.11
CA GLU A 44 0.53 -17.86 -2.04
C GLU A 44 0.20 -16.52 -1.35
N ALA A 45 -0.86 -16.49 -0.54
CA ALA A 45 -1.24 -15.30 0.22
C ALA A 45 -0.19 -14.89 1.25
N TYR A 46 0.37 -15.88 1.98
CA TYR A 46 1.45 -15.65 2.92
C TYR A 46 2.69 -15.05 2.24
N ILE A 47 3.12 -15.63 1.12
CA ILE A 47 4.28 -15.13 0.35
C ILE A 47 4.02 -13.72 -0.17
N ALA A 48 2.80 -13.45 -0.64
CA ALA A 48 2.42 -12.12 -1.13
C ALA A 48 2.48 -11.05 -0.01
N ASP A 49 1.93 -11.36 1.17
CA ASP A 49 1.97 -10.45 2.33
C ASP A 49 3.40 -10.20 2.81
N GLU A 50 4.22 -11.25 2.91
CA GLU A 50 5.62 -11.15 3.34
C GLU A 50 6.47 -10.32 2.37
N LEU A 51 6.30 -10.54 1.05
CA LEU A 51 6.96 -9.74 0.02
C LEU A 51 6.54 -8.26 0.13
N GLN A 52 5.26 -7.99 0.35
CA GLN A 52 4.78 -6.62 0.42
C GLN A 52 5.28 -5.89 1.67
N ARG A 53 5.26 -6.56 2.83
CA ARG A 53 5.77 -6.01 4.10
C ARG A 53 7.24 -5.64 4.01
N THR A 54 8.05 -6.51 3.41
CA THR A 54 9.49 -6.26 3.23
C THR A 54 9.76 -5.10 2.26
N MET A 55 8.83 -4.79 1.37
CA MET A 55 8.93 -3.67 0.44
C MET A 55 8.42 -2.32 0.99
N LEU A 56 7.79 -2.29 2.17
CA LEU A 56 7.35 -1.06 2.83
C LEU A 56 8.30 -0.68 3.99
N PRO A 57 8.35 0.61 4.40
CA PRO A 57 9.15 1.00 5.55
C PRO A 57 8.60 0.37 6.85
N GLU A 58 9.41 -0.43 7.55
CA GLU A 58 9.03 -0.99 8.87
C GLU A 58 8.86 0.11 9.94
N THR A 59 9.72 1.12 9.88
CA THR A 59 9.69 2.28 10.76
C THR A 59 9.93 3.55 9.97
N LEU A 60 9.15 4.59 10.25
CA LEU A 60 9.40 5.92 9.71
C LEU A 60 10.55 6.59 10.47
N PRO A 61 11.40 7.39 9.78
CA PRO A 61 12.49 8.09 10.43
C PRO A 61 11.98 9.13 11.43
N HIS A 62 12.80 9.43 12.43
CA HIS A 62 12.55 10.56 13.33
C HIS A 62 13.03 11.85 12.66
N CYS A 63 12.11 12.77 12.40
CA CYS A 63 12.40 14.06 11.76
C CYS A 63 12.18 15.23 12.74
N THR A 64 13.14 16.14 12.83
CA THR A 64 13.00 17.34 13.67
C THR A 64 11.84 18.21 13.18
N GLY A 65 10.93 18.59 14.09
CA GLY A 65 9.79 19.45 13.75
C GLY A 65 8.66 18.77 12.99
N VAL A 66 8.74 17.45 12.77
CA VAL A 66 7.72 16.66 12.07
C VAL A 66 7.47 15.33 12.79
N ARG A 67 6.20 15.03 13.06
CA ARG A 67 5.81 13.70 13.54
C ARG A 67 5.19 12.91 12.40
N LEU A 68 5.86 11.84 12.01
CA LEU A 68 5.42 10.95 10.95
C LEU A 68 4.60 9.79 11.51
N ALA A 69 3.57 9.39 10.77
CA ALA A 69 2.77 8.21 11.05
C ALA A 69 2.26 7.63 9.73
N SER A 70 2.23 6.30 9.62
CA SER A 70 1.67 5.58 8.49
C SER A 70 0.68 4.53 8.97
N ARG A 71 -0.30 4.22 8.13
CA ARG A 71 -1.19 3.08 8.31
C ARG A 71 -1.47 2.50 6.94
N TYR A 72 -1.05 1.26 6.73
CA TYR A 72 -1.31 0.50 5.53
C TYR A 72 -2.38 -0.55 5.84
N LEU A 73 -3.45 -0.58 5.03
CA LEU A 73 -4.53 -1.56 5.14
C LEU A 73 -4.69 -2.25 3.78
N PRO A 74 -4.16 -3.47 3.61
CA PRO A 74 -4.33 -4.21 2.36
C PRO A 74 -5.82 -4.48 2.10
N ALA A 75 -6.23 -4.36 0.83
CA ALA A 75 -7.63 -4.32 0.44
C ALA A 75 -8.30 -5.70 0.22
N ALA A 76 -7.61 -6.84 0.28
CA ALA A 76 -8.26 -8.11 -0.11
C ALA A 76 -7.78 -9.39 0.57
N GLU A 77 -8.77 -10.28 0.79
CA GLU A 77 -8.73 -11.69 1.21
C GLU A 77 -8.08 -12.65 0.19
N THR A 78 -7.39 -12.15 -0.84
CA THR A 78 -6.81 -12.97 -1.92
C THR A 78 -5.31 -12.73 -2.06
N ALA A 79 -4.57 -13.75 -2.51
CA ALA A 79 -3.11 -13.82 -2.63
C ALA A 79 -2.46 -12.85 -3.64
N ARG A 80 -2.82 -11.58 -3.59
CA ARG A 80 -2.42 -10.54 -4.54
C ARG A 80 -1.55 -9.52 -3.81
N VAL A 81 -0.35 -9.27 -4.34
CA VAL A 81 0.57 -8.27 -3.78
C VAL A 81 0.11 -6.88 -4.21
N GLY A 82 -0.06 -5.95 -3.27
CA GLY A 82 -0.38 -4.56 -3.56
C GLY A 82 0.74 -3.85 -4.32
N GLY A 83 0.37 -3.04 -5.31
CA GLY A 83 1.29 -2.16 -6.05
C GLY A 83 1.51 -0.81 -5.38
N ASP A 84 0.85 -0.55 -4.26
CA ASP A 84 0.93 0.70 -3.52
C ASP A 84 2.10 0.72 -2.54
N TRP A 85 2.74 1.88 -2.46
CA TRP A 85 3.84 2.11 -1.53
C TRP A 85 3.79 3.51 -0.96
N TYR A 86 4.42 3.66 0.20
CA TYR A 86 4.70 4.95 0.80
C TYR A 86 6.12 4.98 1.32
N ASP A 87 6.72 6.16 1.37
CA ASP A 87 8.04 6.37 1.97
C ASP A 87 8.16 7.75 2.60
N ALA A 88 9.07 7.86 3.57
CA ALA A 88 9.46 9.13 4.17
C ALA A 88 10.99 9.20 4.24
N ILE A 89 11.57 10.16 3.51
CA ILE A 89 13.01 10.24 3.28
C ILE A 89 13.52 11.55 3.88
N PRO A 90 14.43 11.50 4.88
CA PRO A 90 15.05 12.70 5.42
C PRO A 90 15.91 13.40 4.36
N LEU A 91 15.78 14.72 4.25
CA LEU A 91 16.53 15.55 3.31
C LEU A 91 17.44 16.54 4.08
N PRO A 92 18.46 17.10 3.42
CA PRO A 92 19.27 18.16 4.02
C PRO A 92 18.41 19.36 4.49
N GLY A 93 18.79 19.95 5.63
CA GLY A 93 18.09 21.11 6.21
C GLY A 93 16.84 20.78 7.03
N SER A 94 16.78 19.60 7.65
CA SER A 94 15.61 19.10 8.40
C SER A 94 14.34 18.94 7.56
N ARG A 95 14.44 19.02 6.24
CA ARG A 95 13.34 18.74 5.32
C ARG A 95 13.03 17.25 5.30
N VAL A 96 11.82 16.90 4.91
CA VAL A 96 11.40 15.52 4.71
C VAL A 96 10.66 15.39 3.39
N ALA A 97 11.06 14.43 2.56
CA ALA A 97 10.28 13.99 1.42
C ALA A 97 9.27 12.92 1.84
N LEU A 98 8.05 13.05 1.35
CA LEU A 98 6.95 12.12 1.51
C LEU A 98 6.57 11.61 0.13
N VAL A 99 6.55 10.29 -0.03
CA VAL A 99 6.24 9.64 -1.30
C VAL A 99 5.06 8.72 -1.06
N VAL A 100 4.09 8.77 -1.96
CA VAL A 100 3.04 7.74 -2.06
C VAL A 100 2.86 7.41 -3.52
N GLY A 101 2.84 6.14 -3.87
CA GLY A 101 2.52 5.74 -5.22
C GLY A 101 1.73 4.45 -5.28
N ASP A 102 1.25 4.13 -6.47
CA ASP A 102 0.45 2.96 -6.78
C ASP A 102 0.76 2.47 -8.19
N VAL A 103 1.30 1.26 -8.30
CA VAL A 103 1.55 0.57 -9.57
C VAL A 103 0.32 -0.21 -9.96
N MET A 104 -0.16 0.00 -11.19
CA MET A 104 -1.30 -0.73 -11.74
C MET A 104 -1.08 -2.25 -11.69
N GLY A 105 -2.09 -2.94 -11.17
CA GLY A 105 -2.09 -4.39 -11.01
C GLY A 105 -1.71 -4.81 -9.61
N HIS A 106 -1.81 -6.11 -9.36
CA HIS A 106 -1.63 -6.68 -8.03
C HIS A 106 -0.94 -8.05 -8.11
N SER A 107 0.22 -8.07 -8.79
CA SER A 107 1.02 -9.28 -9.05
C SER A 107 2.43 -9.14 -8.48
N MET A 108 3.17 -10.24 -8.43
CA MET A 108 4.60 -10.23 -8.08
C MET A 108 5.41 -9.27 -8.98
N THR A 109 5.02 -9.14 -10.24
CA THR A 109 5.65 -8.18 -11.16
C THR A 109 5.36 -6.73 -10.76
N SER A 110 4.12 -6.40 -10.35
CA SER A 110 3.79 -5.06 -9.83
C SER A 110 4.60 -4.73 -8.58
N ALA A 111 4.82 -5.71 -7.70
CA ALA A 111 5.66 -5.58 -6.51
C ALA A 111 7.13 -5.29 -6.87
N ALA A 112 7.69 -6.02 -7.85
CA ALA A 112 9.05 -5.81 -8.33
C ALA A 112 9.24 -4.42 -8.97
N ILE A 113 8.24 -3.92 -9.71
CA ILE A 113 8.25 -2.56 -10.27
C ILE A 113 8.19 -1.53 -9.14
N MET A 114 7.29 -1.72 -8.17
CA MET A 114 7.17 -0.84 -7.01
C MET A 114 8.49 -0.75 -6.23
N GLY A 115 9.15 -1.87 -5.93
CA GLY A 115 10.44 -1.87 -5.23
C GLY A 115 11.53 -1.10 -5.98
N GLN A 116 11.55 -1.21 -7.31
CA GLN A 116 12.47 -0.43 -8.15
C GLN A 116 12.13 1.07 -8.13
N LEU A 117 10.87 1.45 -8.29
CA LEU A 117 10.45 2.85 -8.23
C LEU A 117 10.73 3.47 -6.85
N ARG A 118 10.49 2.73 -5.76
CA ARG A 118 10.83 3.16 -4.40
C ARG A 118 12.33 3.41 -4.26
N THR A 119 13.15 2.46 -4.71
CA THR A 119 14.62 2.60 -4.64
C THR A 119 15.11 3.79 -5.48
N THR A 120 14.57 3.97 -6.69
CA THR A 120 14.87 5.13 -7.52
C THR A 120 14.45 6.43 -6.85
N ALA A 121 13.27 6.48 -6.22
CA ALA A 121 12.81 7.66 -5.49
C ALA A 121 13.73 8.01 -4.31
N GLN A 122 14.19 7.01 -3.55
CA GLN A 122 15.17 7.21 -2.47
C GLN A 122 16.49 7.79 -2.97
N THR A 123 17.02 7.26 -4.06
CA THR A 123 18.27 7.76 -4.68
C THR A 123 18.10 9.20 -5.17
N LEU A 124 17.03 9.49 -5.91
CA LEU A 124 16.76 10.83 -6.45
C LEU A 124 16.50 11.85 -5.33
N ALA A 125 15.83 11.44 -4.25
CA ALA A 125 15.65 12.26 -3.05
C ALA A 125 16.99 12.57 -2.37
N GLY A 126 17.90 11.58 -2.30
CA GLY A 126 19.25 11.77 -1.76
C GLY A 126 20.10 12.77 -2.53
N LEU A 127 19.78 13.02 -3.81
CA LEU A 127 20.39 14.06 -4.64
C LEU A 127 19.75 15.45 -4.46
N ASP A 128 18.77 15.59 -3.57
CA ASP A 128 18.00 16.82 -3.29
C ASP A 128 17.38 17.45 -4.55
N LEU A 129 16.97 16.59 -5.50
CA LEU A 129 16.29 17.03 -6.72
C LEU A 129 14.91 17.61 -6.39
N PRO A 130 14.45 18.62 -7.15
CA PRO A 130 13.14 19.18 -6.92
C PRO A 130 12.02 18.16 -7.26
N PRO A 131 10.86 18.23 -6.59
CA PRO A 131 9.77 17.24 -6.73
C PRO A 131 9.38 16.87 -8.16
N GLN A 132 9.33 17.86 -9.07
CA GLN A 132 8.97 17.61 -10.47
C GLN A 132 10.01 16.80 -11.23
N GLU A 133 11.31 16.98 -10.94
CA GLU A 133 12.39 16.22 -11.59
C GLU A 133 12.42 14.79 -11.06
N VAL A 134 12.17 14.59 -9.76
CA VAL A 134 12.02 13.25 -9.19
C VAL A 134 10.90 12.49 -9.90
N LEU A 135 9.72 13.10 -10.04
CA LEU A 135 8.60 12.45 -10.75
C LEU A 135 8.89 12.20 -12.23
N HIS A 136 9.62 13.11 -12.89
CA HIS A 136 10.03 12.93 -14.28
C HIS A 136 10.91 11.68 -14.45
N HIS A 137 11.95 11.53 -13.63
CA HIS A 137 12.81 10.36 -13.69
C HIS A 137 12.11 9.06 -13.27
N LEU A 138 11.15 9.13 -12.34
CA LEU A 138 10.32 7.98 -12.00
C LEU A 138 9.40 7.57 -13.17
N ASP A 139 8.85 8.53 -13.92
CA ASP A 139 8.06 8.25 -15.13
C ASP A 139 8.93 7.59 -16.22
N GLU A 140 10.14 8.12 -16.47
CA GLU A 140 11.09 7.51 -17.40
C GLU A 140 11.47 6.08 -16.97
N GLN A 141 11.68 5.85 -15.67
CA GLN A 141 11.98 4.53 -15.14
C GLN A 141 10.79 3.58 -15.29
N ALA A 142 9.58 4.03 -15.01
CA ALA A 142 8.37 3.23 -15.21
C ALA A 142 8.19 2.83 -16.68
N GLN A 143 8.44 3.74 -17.63
CA GLN A 143 8.36 3.45 -19.06
C GLN A 143 9.39 2.41 -19.51
N ARG A 144 10.61 2.43 -18.96
CA ARG A 144 11.64 1.40 -19.23
C ARG A 144 11.26 0.02 -18.69
N LEU A 145 10.46 -0.04 -17.64
CA LEU A 145 10.01 -1.30 -17.01
C LEU A 145 8.84 -1.97 -17.74
N GLY A 146 8.18 -1.29 -18.69
CA GLY A 146 7.21 -1.88 -19.62
C GLY A 146 6.07 -0.97 -20.04
N VAL A 147 5.67 -1.05 -21.31
CA VAL A 147 4.70 -0.14 -21.97
C VAL A 147 3.27 -0.22 -21.41
N ASP A 148 2.87 -1.37 -20.87
CA ASP A 148 1.53 -1.59 -20.31
C ASP A 148 1.40 -1.29 -18.81
N ARG A 149 2.46 -0.76 -18.18
CA ARG A 149 2.52 -0.56 -16.73
C ARG A 149 2.36 0.92 -16.41
N MET A 150 1.21 1.26 -15.86
CA MET A 150 0.93 2.61 -15.35
C MET A 150 1.23 2.65 -13.86
N ALA A 151 1.92 3.68 -13.39
CA ALA A 151 2.01 3.98 -11.97
C ALA A 151 1.49 5.40 -11.71
N THR A 152 0.86 5.60 -10.56
CA THR A 152 0.58 6.94 -10.04
C THR A 152 1.55 7.23 -8.91
N CYS A 153 1.97 8.50 -8.77
CA CYS A 153 2.87 8.89 -7.70
C CYS A 153 2.59 10.33 -7.24
N LEU A 154 2.65 10.55 -5.94
CA LEU A 154 2.66 11.84 -5.29
C LEU A 154 3.98 11.98 -4.53
N TYR A 155 4.70 13.06 -4.81
CA TYR A 155 5.94 13.39 -4.13
C TYR A 155 5.80 14.76 -3.50
N ALA A 156 6.00 14.85 -2.19
CA ALA A 156 5.89 16.08 -1.43
C ALA A 156 7.14 16.31 -0.60
N VAL A 157 7.67 17.52 -0.57
CA VAL A 157 8.78 17.92 0.30
C VAL A 157 8.24 18.92 1.31
N TYR A 158 8.35 18.58 2.60
CA TYR A 158 8.00 19.49 3.68
C TYR A 158 9.26 20.08 4.30
N ASP A 159 9.26 21.42 4.41
CA ASP A 159 10.26 22.21 5.09
C ASP A 159 9.70 22.71 6.43
N PRO A 160 10.19 22.19 7.58
CA PRO A 160 9.72 22.62 8.89
C PRO A 160 10.18 24.03 9.26
N VAL A 161 11.27 24.53 8.67
CA VAL A 161 11.82 25.87 8.94
C VAL A 161 11.01 26.93 8.21
N ALA A 162 10.78 26.73 6.91
CA ALA A 162 9.96 27.63 6.10
C ALA A 162 8.45 27.40 6.25
N HIS A 163 8.05 26.36 6.99
CA HIS A 163 6.66 25.91 7.10
C HIS A 163 5.97 25.73 5.74
N ARG A 164 6.69 25.17 4.76
CA ARG A 164 6.24 25.08 3.37
C ARG A 164 6.25 23.64 2.91
N ILE A 165 5.21 23.24 2.20
CA ILE A 165 5.16 21.96 1.48
C ILE A 165 5.18 22.23 -0.02
N THR A 166 6.05 21.54 -0.74
CA THR A 166 6.09 21.56 -2.21
C THR A 166 5.65 20.20 -2.70
N ILE A 167 4.63 20.16 -3.54
CA ILE A 167 4.01 18.91 -4.02
C ILE A 167 4.12 18.84 -5.54
N ALA A 168 4.48 17.67 -6.02
CA ALA A 168 4.31 17.26 -7.40
C ALA A 168 3.42 16.00 -7.44
N ASN A 169 2.51 15.92 -8.41
CA ASN A 169 1.54 14.83 -8.52
C ASN A 169 1.46 14.29 -9.96
N ALA A 170 1.87 13.04 -10.12
CA ALA A 170 1.79 12.24 -11.35
C ALA A 170 0.54 11.33 -11.32
N GLY A 171 -0.65 11.93 -11.25
CA GLY A 171 -1.93 11.23 -11.39
C GLY A 171 -2.48 10.56 -10.12
N HIS A 172 -1.79 10.67 -8.99
CA HIS A 172 -2.25 10.13 -7.71
C HIS A 172 -3.44 10.94 -7.15
N PRO A 173 -4.31 10.35 -6.31
CA PRO A 173 -5.32 11.11 -5.57
C PRO A 173 -4.71 12.29 -4.80
N PRO A 174 -5.41 13.45 -4.73
CA PRO A 174 -4.90 14.61 -4.03
C PRO A 174 -4.77 14.33 -2.52
N PRO A 175 -3.76 14.89 -1.86
CA PRO A 175 -3.55 14.69 -0.43
C PRO A 175 -4.56 15.50 0.38
N VAL A 176 -4.80 15.08 1.62
CA VAL A 176 -5.74 15.73 2.54
C VAL A 176 -4.96 16.38 3.68
N LEU A 177 -5.20 17.67 3.88
CA LEU A 177 -4.74 18.42 5.03
C LEU A 177 -5.76 18.30 6.16
N LEU A 178 -5.33 17.79 7.31
CA LEU A 178 -6.13 17.73 8.52
C LEU A 178 -5.62 18.77 9.52
N GLU A 179 -6.46 19.76 9.82
CA GLU A 179 -6.21 20.69 10.91
C GLU A 179 -6.54 20.04 12.26
N LEU A 180 -5.85 20.46 13.33
CA LEU A 180 -6.15 20.03 14.70
C LEU A 180 -7.61 20.28 15.11
N GLY A 181 -8.28 21.26 14.50
CA GLY A 181 -9.70 21.54 14.73
C GLY A 181 -10.66 20.54 14.04
N GLY A 182 -10.15 19.46 13.46
CA GLY A 182 -10.96 18.44 12.77
C GLY A 182 -11.41 18.83 11.36
N ARG A 183 -11.00 20.01 10.87
CA ARG A 183 -11.25 20.40 9.48
C ARG A 183 -10.33 19.63 8.54
N ALA A 184 -10.92 19.03 7.52
CA ALA A 184 -10.23 18.34 6.45
C ALA A 184 -10.37 19.16 5.15
N GLU A 185 -9.25 19.44 4.50
CA GLU A 185 -9.21 20.11 3.21
C GLU A 185 -8.44 19.27 2.20
N VAL A 186 -9.04 19.04 1.03
CA VAL A 186 -8.34 18.37 -0.09
C VAL A 186 -7.45 19.39 -0.78
N LEU A 187 -6.14 19.17 -0.74
CA LEU A 187 -5.19 20.05 -1.40
C LEU A 187 -5.26 19.84 -2.92
N ARG A 188 -5.81 20.82 -3.63
CA ARG A 188 -5.91 20.79 -5.10
C ARG A 188 -4.56 21.08 -5.74
N CYS A 189 -3.70 20.06 -5.80
CA CYS A 189 -2.47 20.09 -6.59
C CYS A 189 -2.82 19.99 -8.09
N PRO A 190 -2.26 20.84 -8.96
CA PRO A 190 -2.30 20.63 -10.41
C PRO A 190 -1.80 19.21 -10.73
N ARG A 191 -2.63 18.41 -11.38
CA ARG A 191 -2.25 17.08 -11.86
C ARG A 191 -1.41 17.23 -13.12
N ALA A 192 -0.31 16.50 -13.22
CA ALA A 192 0.33 16.32 -14.51
C ALA A 192 -0.67 15.70 -15.50
N ARG A 193 -0.86 16.33 -16.66
CA ARG A 193 -1.65 15.74 -17.75
C ARG A 193 -0.86 14.56 -18.31
N ARG A 194 -1.55 13.42 -18.43
CA ARG A 194 -1.00 12.15 -18.90
C ARG A 194 -0.83 12.19 -20.42
N SER A 195 0.40 12.09 -20.95
CA SER A 195 0.64 11.63 -22.33
C SER A 195 2.10 11.25 -22.58
N VAL A 196 2.27 9.98 -22.95
CA VAL A 196 3.07 9.49 -24.08
C VAL A 196 3.53 10.66 -24.97
N TRP A 197 4.83 11.00 -24.90
CA TRP A 197 5.54 11.87 -25.85
C TRP A 197 5.07 13.34 -25.97
N ALA A 198 5.21 14.16 -24.93
CA ALA A 198 5.53 15.61 -25.05
C ALA A 198 5.63 16.29 -23.68
N GLY A 199 6.76 16.97 -23.43
CA GLY A 199 6.93 18.12 -22.55
C GLY A 199 6.04 18.22 -21.30
N TRP A 200 6.55 17.72 -20.17
CA TRP A 200 5.95 17.95 -18.85
C TRP A 200 5.90 19.45 -18.53
N THR A 201 4.71 19.95 -18.19
CA THR A 201 4.51 21.26 -17.54
C THR A 201 3.70 21.09 -16.25
N SER A 202 4.11 20.18 -15.37
CA SER A 202 3.65 20.27 -13.98
C SER A 202 4.45 21.38 -13.30
N ARG A 203 3.88 22.59 -13.21
CA ARG A 203 4.45 23.62 -12.35
C ARG A 203 4.47 23.07 -10.91
N PRO A 204 5.62 23.10 -10.19
CA PRO A 204 5.63 22.74 -8.78
C PRO A 204 4.60 23.57 -8.05
N TRP A 205 3.70 22.90 -7.34
CA TRP A 205 2.72 23.58 -6.52
C TRP A 205 3.23 23.63 -5.09
N SER A 206 3.42 24.84 -4.60
CA SER A 206 3.85 25.07 -3.23
C SER A 206 2.68 25.61 -2.43
N TRP A 207 2.53 25.08 -1.22
CA TRP A 207 1.61 25.57 -0.22
C TRP A 207 2.40 25.92 1.03
N THR A 208 2.18 27.14 1.52
CA THR A 208 2.80 27.61 2.75
C THR A 208 1.78 27.49 3.87
N ARG A 209 2.17 26.85 4.98
CA ARG A 209 1.33 26.75 6.16
C ARG A 209 1.17 28.14 6.77
N PRO A 210 -0.06 28.55 7.14
CA PRO A 210 -0.24 29.73 7.97
C PRO A 210 0.52 29.57 9.31
N PRO A 211 1.22 30.63 9.80
CA PRO A 211 1.95 30.55 11.06
C PRO A 211 1.02 30.19 12.24
N GLY A 212 1.52 29.38 13.18
CA GLY A 212 0.86 29.09 14.46
C GLY A 212 -0.12 27.91 14.52
N ARG A 213 -0.33 27.15 13.44
CA ARG A 213 -1.27 26.00 13.44
C ARG A 213 -0.57 24.65 13.32
N PRO A 214 -0.58 23.79 14.35
CA PRO A 214 -0.17 22.40 14.16
C PRO A 214 -1.20 21.68 13.28
N CYS A 215 -0.74 20.99 12.25
CA CYS A 215 -1.58 20.26 11.29
C CYS A 215 -0.97 18.88 11.01
N CYS A 216 -1.81 17.89 10.71
CA CYS A 216 -1.38 16.61 10.19
C CYS A 216 -1.60 16.61 8.68
N CYS A 217 -0.52 16.57 7.90
CA CYS A 217 -0.63 16.31 6.47
C CYS A 217 -0.58 14.79 6.29
N THR A 218 -1.70 14.18 5.90
CA THR A 218 -1.70 12.79 5.46
C THR A 218 -1.56 12.77 3.94
N PRO A 219 -0.46 12.23 3.38
CA PRO A 219 -0.28 12.19 1.93
C PRO A 219 -1.35 11.33 1.22
N THR A 220 -2.12 10.54 1.97
CA THR A 220 -3.33 9.87 1.49
C THR A 220 -4.23 9.49 2.66
N ALA A 221 -5.48 9.93 2.65
CA ALA A 221 -6.56 9.30 3.39
C ALA A 221 -7.39 8.52 2.37
N TRP A 222 -7.14 7.22 2.20
CA TRP A 222 -7.99 6.40 1.34
C TRP A 222 -9.32 6.13 2.03
N TRP A 223 -10.38 6.66 1.45
CA TRP A 223 -11.76 6.21 1.64
C TRP A 223 -12.00 5.04 0.67
N SER A 224 -12.21 3.82 1.18
CA SER A 224 -12.80 2.75 0.36
C SER A 224 -14.31 2.93 0.26
N PRO A 225 -14.91 2.93 -0.94
CA PRO A 225 -16.36 2.97 -1.12
C PRO A 225 -16.94 1.60 -0.72
N GLY A 226 -17.19 1.40 0.57
CA GLY A 226 -17.72 0.14 1.10
C GLY A 226 -17.59 -0.06 2.61
N CYS A 227 -16.71 0.69 3.28
CA CYS A 227 -16.62 0.66 4.75
C CYS A 227 -17.49 1.77 5.34
N GLY A 228 -18.46 1.37 6.17
CA GLY A 228 -19.36 2.27 6.88
C GLY A 228 -18.62 3.39 7.60
N THR A 229 -19.27 4.55 7.60
CA THR A 229 -18.88 5.80 8.25
C THR A 229 -18.13 5.62 9.57
N CYS A 230 -16.82 5.93 9.59
CA CYS A 230 -16.15 6.31 10.82
C CYS A 230 -16.38 7.81 11.04
N GLY A 231 -17.33 8.13 11.94
CA GLY A 231 -17.66 9.50 12.33
C GLY A 231 -16.50 10.22 13.04
N PRO A 232 -16.54 11.56 13.09
CA PRO A 232 -15.50 12.38 13.72
C PRO A 232 -15.60 12.22 15.25
N GLY A 233 -14.72 11.42 15.86
CA GLY A 233 -14.71 11.28 17.33
C GLY A 233 -13.75 10.27 17.96
N SER A 234 -13.11 9.36 17.22
CA SER A 234 -12.20 8.38 17.84
C SER A 234 -10.78 8.93 18.00
N SER A 235 -10.53 9.62 19.11
CA SER A 235 -9.19 9.93 19.60
C SER A 235 -8.53 8.66 20.17
N SER A 236 -8.04 7.77 19.32
CA SER A 236 -7.19 6.66 19.74
C SER A 236 -6.27 6.20 18.61
N CYS A 237 -5.25 7.00 18.29
CA CYS A 237 -4.02 6.45 17.71
C CYS A 237 -3.20 5.79 18.84
N GLY A 238 -3.74 4.69 19.39
CA GLY A 238 -3.07 3.83 20.34
C GLY A 238 -2.34 2.73 19.60
N ARG A 239 -1.04 2.57 19.86
CA ARG A 239 -0.28 1.36 19.51
C ARG A 239 -1.01 0.14 20.07
N SER A 240 -1.59 -0.70 19.22
CA SER A 240 -2.00 -2.04 19.62
C SER A 240 -0.80 -2.97 19.48
N SER A 241 -0.09 -3.19 20.58
CA SER A 241 0.87 -4.28 20.74
C SER A 241 0.14 -5.64 20.63
N PRO A 242 0.73 -6.65 19.97
CA PRO A 242 0.13 -7.99 19.92
C PRO A 242 0.28 -8.66 21.29
N ARG A 243 -0.85 -9.00 21.93
CA ARG A 243 -0.84 -9.95 23.06
C ARG A 243 -0.56 -11.37 22.53
N PRO A 244 0.27 -12.17 23.20
CA PRO A 244 0.45 -13.58 22.86
C PRO A 244 -0.82 -14.36 23.25
N ARG A 245 -1.24 -15.27 22.37
CA ARG A 245 -2.32 -16.23 22.67
C ARG A 245 -1.73 -17.34 23.54
N SER A 246 -2.31 -17.50 24.73
CA SER A 246 -2.27 -18.73 25.53
C SER A 246 -3.22 -19.77 24.97
#